data_AF-A0A7C5T876-F1
#
_entry.id   AF-A0A7C5T876-F1
#
_cell.length_a   1.000
_cell.length_b   1.000
_cell.length_c   1.000
_cell.angle_alpha   90.00
_cell.angle_beta   90.00
_cell.angle_gamma   90.00
#
_symmetry.space_group_name_H-M   'P 1'
#
loop_
_entity.id
_entity.type
_entity.pdbx_description
1 polymer ?
#
loop_
_entity_poly.entity_id
_entity_poly.type
_entity_poly.pdbx_seq_one_letter_code
_entity_poly.pdbx_strand_id
1 'polypeptide(L)'
;MYLQIMEISLLVAAVAALALIIFFISRRGTPPPQDVGVRYTPGEQEILRQLGEIKERVDKIIPPYGKVGYIPSGIEELKELLGFTYIKLGERELGERPLELEKIEELDADFLQARLGERYVYVIRRGGKKLTAVGDQYLDHLTVRFLLEFLDYI
;
A
#
# COMPACT_ATOMS: atom_id res chain seq x y z
N MET A 1 -38.67 -28.03 -34.59
CA MET A 1 -39.61 -26.98 -34.12
C MET A 1 -40.09 -27.22 -32.70
N TYR A 2 -40.71 -28.37 -32.38
CA TYR A 2 -41.19 -28.65 -31.01
C TYR A 2 -40.08 -28.73 -29.96
N LEU A 3 -38.95 -29.39 -30.29
CA LEU A 3 -37.77 -29.49 -29.41
C LEU A 3 -37.16 -28.11 -29.11
N GLN A 4 -37.09 -27.25 -30.14
CA GLN A 4 -36.53 -25.91 -30.04
C GLN A 4 -37.42 -24.98 -29.20
N ILE A 5 -38.76 -25.13 -29.27
CA ILE A 5 -39.68 -24.41 -28.39
C ILE A 5 -39.52 -24.87 -26.94
N MET A 6 -39.27 -26.17 -26.72
CA MET A 6 -39.03 -26.74 -25.38
C MET A 6 -37.68 -26.28 -24.78
N GLU A 7 -36.64 -26.17 -25.58
CA GLU A 7 -35.33 -25.66 -25.15
C GLU A 7 -35.41 -24.18 -24.76
N ILE A 8 -36.11 -23.37 -25.57
CA ILE A 8 -36.30 -21.95 -25.29
C ILE A 8 -37.15 -21.75 -24.02
N SER A 9 -38.20 -22.55 -23.82
CA SER A 9 -39.02 -22.45 -22.60
C SER A 9 -38.25 -22.86 -21.35
N LEU A 10 -37.39 -23.89 -21.45
CA LEU A 10 -36.52 -24.31 -20.36
C LEU A 10 -35.48 -23.23 -20.02
N LEU A 11 -34.89 -22.59 -21.04
CA LEU A 11 -33.95 -21.49 -20.87
C LEU A 11 -34.60 -20.30 -20.15
N VAL A 12 -35.80 -19.90 -20.59
CA VAL A 12 -36.55 -18.79 -19.98
C VAL A 12 -36.90 -19.11 -18.52
N ALA A 13 -37.31 -20.34 -18.22
CA ALA A 13 -37.60 -20.77 -16.85
C ALA A 13 -36.35 -20.73 -15.95
N ALA A 14 -35.19 -21.15 -16.45
CA ALA A 14 -33.92 -21.11 -15.72
C ALA A 14 -33.49 -19.66 -15.41
N VAL A 15 -33.61 -18.75 -16.39
CA VAL A 15 -33.29 -17.32 -16.19
C VAL A 15 -34.23 -16.68 -15.16
N ALA A 16 -35.53 -16.98 -15.22
CA ALA A 16 -36.51 -16.47 -14.27
C ALA A 16 -36.24 -16.98 -12.84
N ALA A 17 -35.87 -18.26 -12.68
CA ALA A 17 -35.51 -18.84 -11.39
C ALA A 17 -34.24 -18.20 -10.82
N LEU A 18 -33.22 -17.97 -11.66
CA LEU A 18 -31.98 -17.31 -11.24
C LEU A 18 -32.25 -15.87 -10.77
N ALA A 19 -33.06 -15.12 -11.51
CA ALA A 19 -33.45 -13.76 -11.12
C ALA A 19 -34.21 -13.73 -9.79
N LEU A 20 -35.10 -14.71 -9.56
CA LEU A 20 -35.80 -14.87 -8.28
C LEU A 20 -34.85 -15.16 -7.12
N ILE A 21 -33.88 -16.06 -7.32
CA ILE A 21 -32.87 -16.38 -6.30
C ILE A 21 -32.04 -15.13 -5.96
N ILE A 22 -31.54 -14.41 -6.96
CA ILE A 22 -30.77 -13.18 -6.77
C ILE A 22 -31.62 -12.12 -6.04
N PHE A 23 -32.88 -11.97 -6.42
CA PHE A 23 -33.81 -11.05 -5.76
C PHE A 23 -34.04 -11.41 -4.29
N PHE A 24 -34.22 -12.69 -3.97
CA PHE A 24 -34.40 -13.17 -2.60
C PHE A 24 -33.13 -13.01 -1.75
N ILE A 25 -31.95 -13.24 -2.33
CA ILE A 25 -30.67 -13.06 -1.64
C ILE A 25 -30.41 -11.56 -1.41
N SER A 26 -30.63 -10.71 -2.40
CA SER A 26 -30.48 -9.26 -2.30
C SER A 26 -31.43 -8.65 -1.26
N ARG A 27 -32.66 -9.18 -1.15
CA ARG A 27 -33.66 -8.71 -0.17
C ARG A 27 -33.40 -9.21 1.25
N ARG A 28 -32.71 -10.35 1.41
CA ARG A 28 -32.09 -10.76 2.67
C ARG A 28 -30.79 -9.96 2.84
N GLY A 29 -30.93 -8.63 2.96
CA GLY A 29 -29.82 -7.78 3.37
C GLY A 29 -29.17 -8.42 4.59
N THR A 30 -27.86 -8.63 4.49
CA THR A 30 -27.03 -9.02 5.64
C THR A 30 -27.45 -8.13 6.80
N PRO A 31 -27.82 -8.70 7.97
CA PRO A 31 -28.03 -7.87 9.15
C PRO A 31 -26.79 -6.96 9.26
N PRO A 32 -26.95 -5.65 9.53
CA PRO A 32 -25.80 -4.83 9.87
C PRO A 32 -25.04 -5.60 10.95
N PRO A 33 -23.69 -5.71 10.85
CA PRO A 33 -22.92 -6.44 11.83
C PRO A 33 -23.38 -5.95 13.20
N GLN A 34 -24.00 -6.85 13.97
CA GLN A 34 -24.37 -6.52 15.32
C GLN A 34 -23.05 -6.20 15.99
N ASP A 35 -22.83 -4.93 16.34
CA ASP A 35 -21.79 -4.57 17.29
C ASP A 35 -22.07 -5.45 18.49
N VAL A 36 -21.28 -6.51 18.62
CA VAL A 36 -21.29 -7.38 19.77
C VAL A 36 -21.01 -6.43 20.91
N GLY A 37 -22.06 -6.07 21.66
CA GLY A 37 -21.98 -5.16 22.78
C GLY A 37 -21.21 -5.86 23.89
N VAL A 38 -19.90 -5.96 23.72
CA VAL A 38 -18.97 -6.42 24.73
C VAL A 38 -19.04 -5.37 25.83
N ARG A 39 -19.81 -5.67 26.89
CA ARG A 39 -19.78 -4.86 28.11
C ARG A 39 -18.43 -5.09 28.77
N TYR A 40 -17.47 -4.29 28.36
CA TYR A 40 -16.18 -4.21 29.03
C TYR A 40 -16.40 -3.76 30.47
N THR A 41 -15.75 -4.45 31.41
CA THR A 41 -15.67 -4.03 32.80
C THR A 41 -14.95 -2.67 32.90
N PRO A 42 -15.14 -1.89 33.98
CA PRO A 42 -14.50 -0.58 34.11
C PRO A 42 -12.97 -0.61 33.96
N GLY A 43 -12.32 -1.71 34.38
CA GLY A 43 -10.88 -1.92 34.18
C GLY A 43 -10.51 -2.18 32.71
N GLU A 44 -11.32 -2.96 31.99
CA GLU A 44 -11.11 -3.23 30.57
C GLU A 44 -11.36 -1.98 29.70
N GLN A 45 -12.29 -1.11 30.11
CA GLN A 45 -12.52 0.18 29.44
C GLN A 45 -11.31 1.12 29.55
N GLU A 46 -10.65 1.16 30.71
CA GLU A 46 -9.45 2.00 30.88
C GLU A 46 -8.27 1.43 30.08
N ILE A 47 -8.13 0.11 30.01
CA ILE A 47 -7.12 -0.55 29.15
C ILE A 47 -7.37 -0.20 27.68
N LEU A 48 -8.62 -0.28 27.22
CA LEU A 48 -8.98 0.06 25.84
C LEU A 48 -8.79 1.55 25.53
N ARG A 49 -9.03 2.44 26.50
CA ARG A 49 -8.78 3.87 26.37
C ARG A 49 -7.29 4.15 26.20
N GLN A 50 -6.46 3.56 27.04
CA GLN A 50 -5.00 3.68 26.93
C GLN A 50 -4.48 3.06 25.63
N LEU A 51 -4.99 1.90 25.23
CA LEU A 51 -4.68 1.29 23.92
C LEU A 51 -5.13 2.16 22.75
N GLY A 52 -6.28 2.83 22.85
CA GLY A 52 -6.78 3.77 21.85
C GLY A 52 -5.88 5.00 21.71
N GLU A 53 -5.45 5.58 22.84
CA GLU A 53 -4.52 6.72 22.85
C GLU A 53 -3.13 6.34 22.33
N ILE A 54 -2.63 5.16 22.69
CA ILE A 54 -1.37 4.62 22.16
C ILE A 54 -1.52 4.34 20.67
N LYS A 55 -2.61 3.71 20.24
CA LYS A 55 -2.91 3.44 18.84
C LYS A 55 -2.98 4.71 18.03
N GLU A 56 -3.63 5.77 18.52
CA GLU A 56 -3.72 7.05 17.82
C GLU A 56 -2.34 7.72 17.68
N ARG A 57 -1.50 7.63 18.71
CA ARG A 57 -0.11 8.13 18.65
C ARG A 57 0.73 7.31 17.68
N VAL A 58 0.59 5.99 17.70
CA VAL A 58 1.27 5.07 16.78
C VAL A 58 0.79 5.28 15.35
N ASP A 59 -0.51 5.50 15.14
CA ASP A 59 -1.12 5.71 13.83
C ASP A 59 -0.67 7.02 13.16
N LYS A 60 -0.35 8.04 13.96
CA LYS A 60 0.23 9.31 13.50
C LYS A 60 1.73 9.22 13.19
N ILE A 61 2.42 8.24 13.78
CA ILE A 61 3.86 8.08 13.64
C ILE A 61 4.16 7.11 12.50
N ILE A 62 3.49 5.95 12.43
CA ILE A 62 3.81 4.93 11.42
C ILE A 62 3.31 5.40 10.04
N PRO A 63 4.20 5.59 9.04
CA PRO A 63 3.78 5.88 7.68
C PRO A 63 2.86 4.76 7.17
N PRO A 64 1.87 5.07 6.31
CA PRO A 64 0.81 4.13 5.92
C PRO A 64 1.32 2.76 5.46
N TYR A 65 2.53 2.70 4.90
CA TYR A 65 3.17 1.50 4.38
C TYR A 65 3.72 0.55 5.45
N GLY A 66 4.14 1.07 6.61
CA GLY A 66 4.64 0.26 7.73
C GLY A 66 3.55 -0.45 8.54
N LYS A 67 2.28 -0.09 8.34
CA LYS A 67 1.15 -0.63 9.12
C LYS A 67 0.75 -2.06 8.73
N VAL A 68 1.16 -2.53 7.55
CA VAL A 68 0.64 -3.77 6.95
C VAL A 68 1.71 -4.86 6.81
N GLY A 69 2.97 -4.59 7.20
CA GLY A 69 4.10 -5.49 6.93
C GLY A 69 4.36 -5.66 5.44
N TYR A 70 3.95 -4.67 4.63
CA TYR A 70 4.07 -4.72 3.18
C TYR A 70 5.50 -4.36 2.77
N ILE A 71 6.22 -5.34 2.21
CA ILE A 71 7.50 -5.09 1.56
C ILE A 71 7.24 -5.10 0.05
N PRO A 72 7.53 -3.99 -0.67
CA PRO A 72 7.37 -3.93 -2.12
C PRO A 72 8.11 -5.07 -2.79
N SER A 73 7.51 -5.66 -3.82
CA SER A 73 8.11 -6.79 -4.54
C SER A 73 9.24 -6.36 -5.49
N GLY A 74 9.37 -5.06 -5.74
CA GLY A 74 10.32 -4.50 -6.70
C GLY A 74 10.41 -2.97 -6.67
N ILE A 75 11.27 -2.43 -7.53
CA ILE A 75 11.57 -1.00 -7.60
C ILE A 75 10.45 -0.20 -8.29
N GLU A 76 9.69 -0.83 -9.17
CA GLU A 76 8.54 -0.27 -9.87
C GLU A 76 7.47 0.15 -8.87
N GLU A 77 7.13 -0.78 -7.99
CA GLU A 77 6.17 -0.57 -6.93
C GLU A 77 6.66 0.44 -5.90
N LEU A 78 7.96 0.38 -5.55
CA LEU A 78 8.55 1.36 -4.66
C LEU A 78 8.45 2.80 -5.21
N LYS A 79 8.68 2.96 -6.52
CA LYS A 79 8.54 4.24 -7.22
C LYS A 79 7.12 4.78 -7.14
N GLU A 80 6.12 3.94 -7.43
CA GLU A 80 4.72 4.33 -7.37
C GLU A 80 4.26 4.64 -5.94
N LEU A 81 4.65 3.79 -4.99
CA LEU A 81 4.26 3.88 -3.59
C LEU A 81 4.76 5.16 -2.93
N LEU A 82 6.01 5.55 -3.19
CA LEU A 82 6.64 6.76 -2.65
C LEU A 82 6.55 7.98 -3.57
N GLY A 83 5.87 7.85 -4.72
CA GLY A 83 5.68 8.95 -5.67
C GLY A 83 6.98 9.47 -6.29
N PHE A 84 8.00 8.61 -6.42
CA PHE A 84 9.27 9.04 -7.01
C PHE A 84 9.13 9.28 -8.52
N THR A 85 9.69 10.39 -8.98
CA THR A 85 9.79 10.68 -10.42
C THR A 85 10.85 9.79 -11.09
N TYR A 86 11.85 9.39 -10.31
CA TYR A 86 12.99 8.59 -10.75
C TYR A 86 13.46 7.66 -9.63
N ILE A 87 13.82 6.43 -9.98
CA ILE A 87 14.47 5.49 -9.07
C ILE A 87 15.50 4.64 -9.82
N LYS A 88 16.63 4.35 -9.17
CA LYS A 88 17.68 3.48 -9.65
C LYS A 88 18.18 2.58 -8.53
N LEU A 89 18.27 1.28 -8.81
CA LEU A 89 18.83 0.27 -7.92
C LEU A 89 19.78 -0.62 -8.72
N GLY A 90 21.08 -0.47 -8.49
CA GLY A 90 22.10 -1.15 -9.29
C GLY A 90 22.00 -0.78 -10.78
N GLU A 91 21.81 -1.78 -11.63
CA GLU A 91 21.67 -1.62 -13.10
C GLU A 91 20.23 -1.29 -13.54
N ARG A 92 19.24 -1.37 -12.64
CA ARG A 92 17.84 -1.10 -12.99
C ARG A 92 17.49 0.35 -12.71
N GLU A 93 16.90 1.00 -13.69
CA GLU A 93 16.58 2.43 -13.68
C GLU A 93 15.15 2.64 -14.23
N LEU A 94 14.36 3.46 -13.55
CA LEU A 94 12.97 3.76 -13.90
C LEU A 94 12.66 5.24 -13.75
N GLY A 95 11.95 5.80 -14.74
CA GLY A 95 11.52 7.19 -14.76
C GLY A 95 12.48 8.12 -15.49
N GLU A 96 12.22 9.43 -15.41
CA GLU A 96 13.02 10.44 -16.09
C GLU A 96 14.24 10.83 -15.26
N ARG A 97 15.43 10.54 -15.76
CA ARG A 97 16.68 10.88 -15.09
C ARG A 97 16.92 12.40 -15.10
N PRO A 98 17.10 13.05 -13.94
CA PRO A 98 17.53 14.45 -13.91
C PRO A 98 18.99 14.60 -14.34
N LEU A 99 19.28 15.64 -15.13
CA LEU A 99 20.63 15.93 -15.65
C LEU A 99 21.69 16.11 -14.56
N GLU A 100 21.30 16.62 -13.41
CA GLU A 100 22.20 16.99 -12.31
C GLU A 100 22.49 15.81 -11.36
N LEU A 101 21.90 14.64 -11.62
CA LEU A 101 21.97 13.48 -10.73
C LEU A 101 23.34 12.80 -10.73
N GLU A 102 24.09 12.83 -11.83
CA GLU A 102 25.37 12.12 -11.98
C GLU A 102 26.36 12.43 -10.85
N LYS A 103 26.52 13.72 -10.52
CA LYS A 103 27.45 14.16 -9.48
C LYS A 103 27.05 13.70 -8.08
N ILE A 104 25.74 13.55 -7.84
CA ILE A 104 25.20 13.11 -6.55
C ILE A 104 25.26 11.59 -6.45
N GLU A 105 25.06 10.91 -7.57
CA GLU A 105 25.17 9.46 -7.67
C GLU A 105 26.62 8.98 -7.48
N GLU A 106 27.63 9.79 -7.79
CA GLU A 106 29.03 9.44 -7.51
C GLU A 106 29.41 9.61 -6.04
N LEU A 107 28.57 10.25 -5.22
CA LEU A 107 28.88 10.46 -3.81
C LEU A 107 28.93 9.12 -3.06
N ASP A 108 29.98 8.99 -2.27
CA ASP A 108 30.19 7.88 -1.35
C ASP A 108 29.54 8.15 0.00
N ALA A 109 28.20 8.18 0.01
CA ALA A 109 27.40 8.37 1.21
C ALA A 109 26.55 7.13 1.50
N ASP A 110 26.45 6.77 2.77
CA ASP A 110 25.54 5.71 3.26
C ASP A 110 24.07 6.17 3.21
N PHE A 111 23.85 7.45 3.51
CA PHE A 111 22.55 8.08 3.40
C PHE A 111 22.75 9.55 3.04
N LEU A 112 22.05 10.00 2.01
CA LEU A 112 21.98 11.39 1.60
C LEU A 112 20.54 11.71 1.22
N GLN A 113 20.07 12.85 1.72
CA GLN A 113 18.83 13.45 1.30
C GLN A 113 19.10 14.94 1.11
N ALA A 114 19.08 15.39 -0.14
CA ALA A 114 19.45 16.75 -0.51
C ALA A 114 18.39 17.37 -1.39
N ARG A 115 18.16 18.67 -1.23
CA ARG A 115 17.30 19.43 -2.13
C ARG A 115 18.10 19.89 -3.34
N LEU A 116 17.61 19.58 -4.53
CA LEU A 116 18.18 19.97 -5.82
C LEU A 116 17.10 20.72 -6.61
N GLY A 117 17.18 22.04 -6.57
CA GLY A 117 16.14 22.93 -7.09
C GLY A 117 14.79 22.73 -6.39
N GLU A 118 13.80 22.25 -7.15
CA GLU A 118 12.45 21.97 -6.66
C GLU A 118 12.23 20.52 -6.22
N ARG A 119 13.22 19.65 -6.44
CA ARG A 119 13.13 18.22 -6.11
C ARG A 119 14.08 17.87 -4.99
N TYR A 120 13.85 16.71 -4.40
CA TYR A 120 14.75 16.07 -3.45
C TYR A 120 15.37 14.85 -4.10
N VAL A 121 16.65 14.67 -3.84
CA VAL A 121 17.44 13.50 -4.25
C VAL A 121 17.78 12.70 -3.02
N TYR A 122 17.60 11.38 -3.12
CA TYR A 122 17.91 10.42 -2.07
C TYR A 122 18.97 9.46 -2.59
N VAL A 123 20.02 9.26 -1.81
CA VAL A 123 20.99 8.19 -2.02
C VAL A 123 21.04 7.38 -0.74
N ILE A 124 20.74 6.09 -0.84
CA ILE A 124 20.71 5.17 0.30
C ILE A 124 21.55 3.95 -0.05
N ARG A 125 22.54 3.65 0.79
CA ARG A 125 23.38 2.46 0.65
C ARG A 125 23.19 1.53 1.83
N ARG A 126 22.98 0.26 1.52
CA ARG A 126 22.81 -0.79 2.53
C ARG A 126 23.18 -2.14 1.93
N GLY A 127 23.94 -2.97 2.67
CA GLY A 127 24.28 -4.33 2.23
C GLY A 127 25.01 -4.42 0.88
N GLY A 128 25.78 -3.39 0.51
CA GLY A 128 26.43 -3.29 -0.81
C GLY A 128 25.51 -2.85 -1.96
N LYS A 129 24.23 -2.60 -1.69
CA LYS A 129 23.25 -2.09 -2.66
C LYS A 129 23.11 -0.59 -2.52
N LYS A 130 22.93 0.09 -3.65
CA LYS A 130 22.75 1.55 -3.73
C LYS A 130 21.43 1.87 -4.41
N LEU A 131 20.55 2.54 -3.67
CA LEU A 131 19.31 3.11 -4.16
C LEU A 131 19.52 4.62 -4.38
N THR A 132 19.25 5.08 -5.59
CA THR A 132 19.20 6.51 -5.92
C THR A 132 17.79 6.83 -6.36
N ALA A 133 17.12 7.79 -5.71
CA ALA A 133 15.75 8.17 -6.03
C ALA A 133 15.58 9.67 -6.06
N VAL A 134 14.55 10.15 -6.76
CA VAL A 134 14.20 11.56 -6.87
C VAL A 134 12.71 11.72 -6.69
N GLY A 135 12.31 12.68 -5.86
CA GLY A 135 10.91 13.00 -5.61
C GLY A 135 10.73 14.47 -5.22
N ASP A 136 9.53 14.82 -4.82
CA ASP A 136 9.11 16.17 -4.42
C ASP A 136 9.01 16.36 -2.90
N GLN A 137 8.95 15.26 -2.15
CA GLN A 137 8.67 15.26 -0.70
C GLN A 137 9.89 14.92 0.17
N TYR A 138 10.11 15.65 1.26
CA TYR A 138 11.12 15.24 2.23
C TYR A 138 10.72 13.91 2.90
N LEU A 139 11.57 12.88 2.80
CA LEU A 139 11.37 11.59 3.48
C LEU A 139 11.57 11.73 4.98
N ASP A 140 10.59 11.29 5.76
CA ASP A 140 10.72 11.18 7.21
C ASP A 140 11.61 9.99 7.62
N HIS A 141 11.98 9.95 8.90
CA HIS A 141 12.84 8.90 9.45
C HIS A 141 12.30 7.49 9.21
N LEU A 142 10.99 7.30 9.23
CA LEU A 142 10.38 5.98 9.12
C LEU A 142 10.34 5.51 7.67
N THR A 143 10.16 6.43 6.74
CA THR A 143 10.26 6.16 5.30
C THR A 143 11.69 5.82 4.93
N VAL A 144 12.68 6.54 5.48
CA VAL A 144 14.10 6.20 5.31
C VAL A 144 14.40 4.81 5.89
N ARG A 145 13.89 4.50 7.08
CA ARG A 145 14.07 3.18 7.70
C ARG A 145 13.44 2.07 6.87
N PHE A 146 12.24 2.30 6.34
CA PHE A 146 11.57 1.39 5.42
C PHE A 146 12.41 1.13 4.16
N LEU A 147 13.03 2.16 3.57
CA LEU A 147 13.93 1.99 2.42
C LEU A 147 15.17 1.17 2.76
N LEU A 148 15.72 1.31 3.96
CA LEU A 148 16.83 0.49 4.44
C LEU A 148 16.41 -0.98 4.60
N GLU A 149 15.24 -1.24 5.18
CA GLU A 149 14.69 -2.59 5.33
C GLU A 149 14.36 -3.23 3.98
N PHE A 150 13.85 -2.46 3.02
CA PHE A 150 13.65 -2.90 1.64
C PHE A 150 14.96 -3.33 0.96
N LEU A 151 16.05 -2.57 1.17
CA LEU A 151 17.36 -2.91 0.63
C LEU A 151 17.99 -4.15 1.28
N ASP A 152 17.71 -4.40 2.56
CA ASP A 152 18.14 -5.63 3.24
C ASP A 152 17.32 -6.86 2.77
N TYR A 153 16.08 -6.66 2.29
CA TYR A 153 15.18 -7.73 1.83
C TYR A 153 15.45 -8.19 0.39
N ILE A 154 15.54 -7.25 -0.56
CA ILE A 154 15.92 -7.54 -1.95
C ILE A 154 17.38 -7.94 -2.00
#